data_AF-T1CMJ2-F1
#
_entry.id   AF-T1CMJ2-F1
#
_cell.length_a   1.000
_cell.length_b   1.000
_cell.length_c   1.000
_cell.angle_alpha   90.00
_cell.angle_beta   90.00
_cell.angle_gamma   90.00
#
_symmetry.space_group_name_H-M   'P 1'
#
loop_
_entity.id
_entity.type
_entity.pdbx_description
1 polymer ?
#
loop_
_entity_poly.entity_id
_entity_poly.type
_entity_poly.pdbx_seq_one_letter_code
_entity_poly.pdbx_strand_id
1 'polypeptide(L)'
;MVLAETGLACSNWRAQYEGSEQRGELERFIEHVHVDYLPHTVIIDCTASGEIAARYADWLRAGIHVITPNKKANSAELSYYRALQAARRAGGAHFLYEATVGAGLPVVHTLRDLRETGDEITQIEGIFPARSRIFQYLRRRHGLLGHRARCAPA
;
A
#
# COMPACT_ATOMS: atom_id res chain seq x y z
N MET A 1 -12.26 18.84 2.77
CA MET A 1 -10.91 18.52 2.24
C MET A 1 -10.07 19.78 2.26
N VAL A 2 -8.75 19.69 2.34
CA VAL A 2 -7.86 20.86 2.20
C VAL A 2 -6.89 20.56 1.08
N LEU A 3 -6.72 21.53 0.18
CA LEU A 3 -5.73 21.51 -0.88
C LEU A 3 -4.75 22.66 -0.65
N ALA A 4 -3.47 22.40 -0.86
CA ALA A 4 -2.42 23.39 -0.76
C ALA A 4 -1.38 23.15 -1.86
N GLU A 5 -0.76 24.21 -2.38
CA GLU A 5 0.24 24.08 -3.45
C GLU A 5 1.57 23.53 -2.94
N THR A 6 2.01 23.97 -1.75
CA THR A 6 3.33 23.63 -1.19
C THR A 6 3.25 22.63 -0.04
N GLY A 7 2.13 22.59 0.69
CA GLY A 7 1.89 21.63 1.76
C GLY A 7 1.00 22.16 2.88
N LEU A 8 0.67 21.28 3.82
CA LEU A 8 -0.07 21.60 5.05
C LEU A 8 0.90 21.60 6.24
N ALA A 9 0.77 22.58 7.13
CA ALA A 9 1.59 22.64 8.33
C ALA A 9 1.15 21.56 9.35
N CYS A 10 2.07 20.63 9.65
CA CYS A 10 1.81 19.51 10.55
C CYS A 10 1.41 19.92 11.97
N SER A 11 1.80 21.11 12.42
CA SER A 11 1.46 21.62 13.75
C SER A 11 -0.02 21.99 13.91
N ASN A 12 -0.71 22.37 12.84
CA ASN A 12 -2.09 22.86 12.88
C ASN A 12 -2.99 22.32 11.76
N TRP A 13 -2.61 21.22 11.11
CA TRP A 13 -3.37 20.62 10.00
C TRP A 13 -4.86 20.38 10.31
N ARG A 14 -5.21 20.06 11.57
CA ARG A 14 -6.60 19.83 11.99
C ARG A 14 -7.44 21.11 11.87
N ALA A 15 -6.93 22.22 12.37
CA ALA A 15 -7.61 23.51 12.26
C ALA A 15 -7.74 23.94 10.80
N GLN A 16 -6.72 23.68 9.97
CA GLN A 16 -6.80 23.92 8.52
C GLN A 16 -7.88 23.05 7.86
N TYR A 17 -8.03 21.80 8.31
CA TYR A 17 -9.05 20.87 7.82
C TYR A 17 -10.47 21.27 8.22
N GLU A 18 -10.68 21.62 9.48
CA GLU A 18 -11.97 22.05 10.02
C GLU A 18 -12.42 23.41 9.45
N GLY A 19 -11.46 24.30 9.18
CA GLY A 19 -11.73 25.61 8.57
C GLY A 19 -11.95 25.57 7.05
N SER A 20 -11.81 24.41 6.40
CA SER A 20 -11.98 24.33 4.94
C SER A 20 -13.43 24.06 4.55
N GLU A 21 -13.95 24.90 3.65
CA GLU A 21 -15.28 24.76 3.06
C GLU A 21 -15.31 23.79 1.87
N GLN A 22 -14.15 23.28 1.45
CA GLN A 22 -14.07 22.39 0.27
C GLN A 22 -14.64 21.00 0.58
N ARG A 23 -15.53 20.52 -0.30
CA ARG A 23 -16.04 19.15 -0.26
C ARG A 23 -14.94 18.13 -0.55
N GLY A 24 -15.07 16.94 0.05
CA GLY A 24 -14.16 15.82 -0.20
C GLY A 24 -14.51 15.12 -1.50
N GLU A 25 -14.02 15.66 -2.62
CA GLU A 25 -14.19 15.10 -3.96
C GLU A 25 -12.83 14.60 -4.46
N LEU A 26 -12.76 13.29 -4.74
CA LEU A 26 -11.51 12.63 -5.13
C LEU A 26 -11.00 13.14 -6.46
N GLU A 27 -11.90 13.33 -7.43
CA GLU A 27 -11.57 13.80 -8.77
C GLU A 27 -10.89 15.17 -8.71
N ARG A 28 -11.42 16.10 -7.90
CA ARG A 28 -10.79 17.42 -7.66
C ARG A 28 -9.44 17.32 -6.99
N PHE A 29 -9.25 16.36 -6.08
CA PHE A 29 -7.94 16.12 -5.49
C PHE A 29 -6.93 15.66 -6.56
N ILE A 30 -7.35 14.76 -7.45
CA ILE A 30 -6.49 14.27 -8.54
C ILE A 30 -6.12 15.40 -9.51
N GLU A 31 -7.09 16.21 -9.92
CA GLU A 31 -6.85 17.40 -10.76
C GLU A 31 -5.85 18.37 -10.12
N HIS A 32 -5.93 18.55 -8.80
CA HIS A 32 -5.01 19.43 -8.06
C HIS A 32 -3.57 18.91 -8.02
N VAL A 33 -3.38 17.59 -7.91
CA VAL A 33 -2.03 16.99 -7.78
C VAL A 33 -1.41 16.56 -9.10
N HIS A 34 -2.20 16.48 -10.17
CA HIS A 34 -1.77 16.04 -11.49
C HIS A 34 -1.80 17.21 -12.48
N VAL A 35 -0.80 18.08 -12.36
CA VAL A 35 -0.62 19.29 -13.17
C VAL A 35 0.64 19.18 -14.03
N ASP A 36 0.60 19.73 -15.25
CA ASP A 36 1.64 19.53 -16.27
C ASP A 36 3.05 20.01 -15.86
N TYR A 37 3.15 20.93 -14.90
CA TYR A 37 4.42 21.48 -14.44
C TYR A 37 5.07 20.67 -13.31
N LEU A 38 4.38 19.66 -12.76
CA LEU A 38 4.95 18.76 -11.75
C LEU A 38 5.39 17.45 -12.44
N PRO A 39 6.70 17.16 -12.53
CA PRO A 39 7.19 16.01 -13.29
C PRO A 39 6.89 14.67 -12.63
N HIS A 40 6.66 14.66 -11.31
CA HIS A 40 6.42 13.46 -10.53
C HIS A 40 5.29 13.67 -9.52
N THR A 41 4.20 12.91 -9.67
CA THR A 41 3.07 12.92 -8.74
C THR A 41 3.03 11.61 -7.97
N VAL A 42 2.88 11.70 -6.64
CA VAL A 42 2.78 10.54 -5.75
C VAL A 42 1.50 10.63 -4.94
N ILE A 43 0.70 9.55 -4.95
CA ILE A 43 -0.46 9.37 -4.08
C ILE A 43 -0.11 8.37 -2.98
N ILE A 44 -0.39 8.75 -1.73
CA ILE A 44 -0.26 7.89 -0.57
C ILE A 44 -1.65 7.54 -0.07
N ASP A 45 -2.16 6.35 -0.40
CA ASP A 45 -3.47 5.88 0.09
C ASP A 45 -3.31 5.13 1.42
N CYS A 46 -3.60 5.82 2.52
CA CYS A 46 -3.66 5.24 3.87
C CYS A 46 -5.06 4.77 4.28
N THR A 47 -6.00 4.64 3.35
CA THR A 47 -7.36 4.18 3.64
C THR A 47 -7.48 2.65 3.62
N ALA A 48 -8.68 2.16 3.91
CA ALA A 48 -9.09 0.77 3.67
C ALA A 48 -10.21 0.68 2.61
N SER A 49 -10.35 1.71 1.77
CA SER A 49 -11.45 1.84 0.82
C SER A 49 -11.22 1.00 -0.44
N GLY A 50 -12.24 0.24 -0.84
CA GLY A 50 -12.24 -0.47 -2.13
C GLY A 50 -12.42 0.47 -3.32
N GLU A 51 -13.17 1.56 -3.12
CA GLU A 51 -13.45 2.56 -4.16
C GLU A 51 -12.17 3.31 -4.56
N ILE A 52 -11.35 3.70 -3.58
CA ILE A 52 -10.04 4.31 -3.81
C ILE A 52 -9.11 3.30 -4.51
N ALA A 53 -9.04 2.07 -4.00
CA ALA A 53 -8.22 1.02 -4.58
C ALA A 53 -8.57 0.70 -6.04
N ALA A 54 -9.83 0.89 -6.46
CA ALA A 54 -10.29 0.67 -7.83
C ALA A 54 -9.77 1.74 -8.82
N ARG A 55 -9.26 2.88 -8.34
CA ARG A 55 -8.71 3.95 -9.18
C ARG A 55 -7.23 3.81 -9.50
N TYR A 56 -6.52 2.92 -8.79
CA TYR A 56 -5.07 2.78 -8.91
C TYR A 56 -4.60 2.49 -10.33
N ALA A 57 -5.33 1.67 -11.09
CA ALA A 57 -4.95 1.34 -12.45
C ALA A 57 -4.94 2.59 -13.35
N ASP A 58 -5.86 3.51 -13.14
CA ASP A 58 -5.94 4.73 -13.94
C ASP A 58 -4.85 5.72 -13.54
N TRP A 59 -4.61 5.87 -12.23
CA TRP A 59 -3.51 6.69 -11.71
C TRP A 59 -2.14 6.21 -12.19
N LEU A 60 -1.88 4.90 -12.08
CA LEU A 60 -0.62 4.32 -12.51
C LEU A 60 -0.42 4.47 -14.03
N ARG A 61 -1.48 4.38 -14.82
CA ARG A 61 -1.41 4.58 -16.27
C ARG A 61 -1.14 6.04 -16.64
N ALA A 62 -1.63 6.99 -15.85
CA ALA A 62 -1.34 8.41 -15.98
C ALA A 62 0.08 8.79 -15.50
N GLY A 63 0.87 7.84 -15.01
CA GLY A 63 2.22 8.10 -14.50
C GLY A 63 2.27 8.48 -13.02
N ILE A 64 1.14 8.46 -12.32
CA ILE A 64 1.08 8.77 -10.89
C ILE A 64 1.57 7.56 -10.09
N HIS A 65 2.58 7.77 -9.24
CA HIS A 65 3.08 6.75 -8.33
C HIS A 65 2.06 6.52 -7.19
N VAL A 66 1.86 5.28 -6.78
CA VAL A 66 0.96 4.92 -5.68
C VAL A 66 1.73 4.19 -4.58
N ILE A 67 1.62 4.70 -3.36
CA ILE A 67 2.16 4.09 -2.13
C ILE A 67 0.98 3.78 -1.21
N THR A 68 0.85 2.54 -0.73
CA THR A 68 -0.35 2.18 0.03
C THR A 68 -0.18 1.01 1.01
N PRO A 69 -0.67 1.13 2.26
CA PRO A 69 -1.00 -0.03 3.10
C PRO A 69 -2.36 -0.68 2.77
N ASN A 70 -3.14 -0.13 1.83
CA ASN A 70 -4.46 -0.63 1.48
C ASN A 70 -4.36 -1.97 0.74
N LYS A 71 -4.94 -3.01 1.36
CA LYS A 71 -4.85 -4.39 0.89
C LYS A 71 -5.80 -4.68 -0.27
N LYS A 72 -6.84 -3.85 -0.45
CA LYS A 72 -7.97 -4.11 -1.36
C LYS A 72 -7.52 -4.30 -2.80
N ALA A 73 -6.56 -3.52 -3.28
CA ALA A 73 -6.04 -3.63 -4.65
C ALA A 73 -5.28 -4.94 -4.89
N ASN A 74 -4.44 -5.35 -3.94
CA ASN A 74 -3.60 -6.55 -4.07
C ASN A 74 -4.36 -7.85 -3.77
N SER A 75 -5.45 -7.77 -3.00
CA SER A 75 -6.32 -8.91 -2.69
C SER A 75 -7.59 -8.97 -3.55
N ALA A 76 -7.65 -8.16 -4.61
CA ALA A 76 -8.73 -8.22 -5.59
C ALA A 76 -8.55 -9.40 -6.55
N GLU A 77 -9.46 -9.53 -7.52
CA GLU A 77 -9.35 -10.49 -8.60
C GLU A 77 -7.98 -10.42 -9.30
N LEU A 78 -7.45 -11.59 -9.67
CA LEU A 78 -6.14 -11.70 -10.32
C LEU A 78 -6.06 -10.89 -11.61
N SER A 79 -7.19 -10.75 -12.33
CA SER A 79 -7.30 -9.90 -13.52
C SER A 79 -7.01 -8.44 -13.21
N TYR A 80 -7.54 -7.91 -12.10
CA TYR A 80 -7.29 -6.54 -11.65
C TYR A 80 -5.84 -6.36 -11.25
N TYR A 81 -5.25 -7.30 -10.50
CA TYR A 81 -3.84 -7.24 -10.15
C TYR A 81 -2.94 -7.21 -11.39
N ARG A 82 -3.24 -8.02 -12.41
CA ARG A 82 -2.52 -7.99 -13.70
C ARG A 82 -2.69 -6.64 -14.41
N ALA A 83 -3.89 -6.07 -14.38
CA ALA A 83 -4.16 -4.75 -14.93
C ALA A 83 -3.35 -3.64 -14.22
N LEU A 84 -3.22 -3.70 -12.89
CA LEU A 84 -2.35 -2.78 -12.13
C LEU A 84 -0.89 -2.87 -12.58
N GLN A 85 -0.35 -4.09 -12.72
CA GLN A 85 1.03 -4.27 -13.14
C GLN A 85 1.24 -3.80 -14.59
N ALA A 86 0.25 -3.98 -15.47
CA ALA A 86 0.30 -3.47 -16.83
C ALA A 86 0.24 -1.92 -16.87
N ALA A 87 -0.69 -1.32 -16.11
CA ALA A 87 -0.81 0.13 -15.99
C ALA A 87 0.46 0.78 -15.44
N ARG A 88 1.03 0.21 -14.37
CA ARG A 88 2.31 0.62 -13.80
C ARG A 88 3.41 0.68 -14.85
N ARG A 89 3.55 -0.36 -15.68
CA ARG A 89 4.56 -0.39 -16.75
C ARG A 89 4.27 0.63 -17.84
N ALA A 90 3.00 0.77 -18.24
CA ALA A 90 2.59 1.67 -19.30
C ALA A 90 2.83 3.15 -18.94
N GLY A 91 2.53 3.55 -17.70
CA GLY A 91 2.75 4.92 -17.24
C GLY A 91 4.15 5.18 -16.68
N GLY A 92 5.04 4.18 -16.62
CA GLY A 92 6.35 4.33 -15.98
C GLY A 92 6.28 4.62 -14.48
N ALA A 93 5.17 4.27 -13.83
CA ALA A 93 4.90 4.61 -12.44
C ALA A 93 5.42 3.53 -11.46
N HIS A 94 5.43 3.88 -10.17
CA HIS A 94 5.77 2.95 -9.09
C HIS A 94 4.51 2.60 -8.30
N PHE A 95 4.32 1.31 -8.05
CA PHE A 95 3.28 0.81 -7.16
C PHE A 95 3.93 0.12 -5.97
N LEU A 96 3.95 0.80 -4.83
CA LEU A 96 4.62 0.36 -3.61
C LEU A 96 3.58 0.01 -2.54
N TYR A 97 3.62 -1.23 -2.06
CA TYR A 97 2.59 -1.77 -1.18
C TYR A 97 3.17 -2.59 -0.03
N GLU A 98 4.40 -2.26 0.38
CA GLU A 98 5.13 -2.94 1.46
C GLU A 98 4.27 -3.08 2.71
N ALA A 99 3.66 -1.96 3.14
CA ALA A 99 2.89 -1.89 4.36
C ALA A 99 1.55 -2.65 4.37
N THR A 100 1.20 -3.34 3.27
CA THR A 100 0.03 -4.23 3.23
C THR A 100 0.23 -5.49 4.08
N VAL A 101 1.48 -5.93 4.27
CA VAL A 101 1.88 -7.12 5.02
C VAL A 101 2.99 -6.75 6.01
N GLY A 102 2.85 -7.14 7.28
CA GLY A 102 3.91 -6.88 8.27
C GLY A 102 4.11 -5.41 8.67
N ALA A 103 3.23 -4.50 8.23
CA ALA A 103 3.28 -3.07 8.53
C ALA A 103 4.59 -2.40 8.09
N GLY A 104 5.58 -2.31 8.98
CA GLY A 104 6.90 -1.74 8.65
C GLY A 104 7.96 -2.78 8.30
N LEU A 105 7.63 -4.07 8.37
CA LEU A 105 8.58 -5.14 8.05
C LEU A 105 8.75 -5.26 6.53
N PRO A 106 9.99 -5.47 6.03
CA PRO A 106 10.29 -5.52 4.60
C PRO A 106 9.91 -6.86 3.95
N VAL A 107 8.70 -7.38 4.22
CA VAL A 107 8.26 -8.70 3.76
C VAL A 107 8.17 -8.77 2.23
N VAL A 108 7.51 -7.79 1.60
CA VAL A 108 7.28 -7.80 0.14
C VAL A 108 8.59 -7.54 -0.60
N HIS A 109 9.38 -6.58 -0.13
CA HIS A 109 10.69 -6.28 -0.70
C HIS A 109 11.64 -7.48 -0.60
N THR A 110 11.75 -8.12 0.57
CA THR A 110 12.61 -9.30 0.73
C THR A 110 12.21 -10.43 -0.22
N LEU A 111 10.91 -10.73 -0.36
CA LEU A 111 10.45 -11.76 -1.29
C LEU A 111 10.71 -11.40 -2.76
N ARG A 112 10.62 -10.11 -3.10
CA ARG A 112 10.96 -9.62 -4.44
C ARG A 112 12.44 -9.82 -4.73
N ASP A 113 13.31 -9.44 -3.79
CA ASP A 113 14.75 -9.51 -3.95
C ASP A 113 15.21 -10.96 -4.14
N LEU A 114 14.75 -11.88 -3.29
CA LEU A 114 15.05 -13.33 -3.44
C LEU A 114 14.69 -13.84 -4.84
N ARG A 115 13.50 -13.50 -5.33
CA ARG A 115 13.07 -13.90 -6.67
C ARG A 115 13.90 -13.24 -7.77
N GLU A 116 14.29 -11.99 -7.61
CA GLU A 116 15.11 -11.25 -8.57
C GLU A 116 16.57 -11.74 -8.60
N THR A 117 17.08 -12.31 -7.50
CA THR A 117 18.39 -12.99 -7.42
C THR A 117 18.35 -14.44 -7.90
N GLY A 118 17.19 -14.96 -8.30
CA GLY A 118 17.03 -16.28 -8.88
C GLY A 118 16.61 -17.38 -7.89
N ASP A 119 16.32 -17.03 -6.63
CA ASP A 119 15.78 -17.99 -5.66
C ASP A 119 14.33 -18.36 -5.99
N GLU A 120 13.98 -19.62 -5.74
CA GLU A 120 12.61 -20.10 -5.84
C GLU A 120 11.97 -20.16 -4.45
N ILE A 121 10.86 -19.43 -4.28
CA ILE A 121 10.10 -19.44 -3.03
C ILE A 121 9.22 -20.69 -3.02
N THR A 122 9.62 -21.70 -2.24
CA THR A 122 8.87 -22.95 -2.11
C THR A 122 7.77 -22.89 -1.05
N GLN A 123 7.96 -22.08 -0.01
CA GLN A 123 7.02 -21.99 1.13
C GLN A 123 7.14 -20.65 1.86
N ILE A 124 6.00 -20.07 2.25
CA ILE A 124 5.92 -18.89 3.11
C ILE A 124 5.02 -19.23 4.30
N GLU A 125 5.56 -19.14 5.51
CA GLU A 125 4.80 -19.31 6.75
C GLU A 125 4.95 -18.07 7.64
N GLY A 126 3.84 -17.63 8.24
CA GLY A 126 3.88 -16.48 9.13
C GLY A 126 2.52 -16.18 9.73
N ILE A 127 2.54 -15.37 10.79
CA ILE A 127 1.32 -14.90 11.44
C ILE A 127 1.16 -13.44 11.03
N PHE A 128 0.12 -13.15 10.24
CA PHE A 128 -0.15 -11.83 9.70
C PHE A 128 -1.49 -11.28 10.21
N PRO A 129 -1.62 -10.97 11.52
CA PRO A 129 -2.92 -10.61 12.06
C PRO A 129 -3.21 -9.14 11.79
N ALA A 130 -4.28 -8.88 11.03
CA ALA A 130 -4.74 -7.51 10.83
C ALA A 130 -5.33 -6.87 12.11
N ARG A 131 -5.88 -7.65 13.05
CA ARG A 131 -6.54 -7.15 14.28
C ARG A 131 -6.58 -8.11 15.50
N SER A 132 -5.82 -9.22 15.53
CA SER A 132 -6.09 -10.24 16.56
C SER A 132 -5.44 -9.93 17.92
N ARG A 133 -6.15 -9.17 18.78
CA ARG A 133 -5.91 -9.19 20.24
C ARG A 133 -6.03 -10.62 20.80
N ILE A 134 -6.88 -11.45 20.19
CA ILE A 134 -7.10 -12.87 20.55
C ILE A 134 -5.83 -13.72 20.41
N PHE A 135 -5.01 -13.51 19.39
CA PHE A 135 -3.79 -14.33 19.23
C PHE A 135 -2.73 -13.95 20.26
N GLN A 136 -2.60 -12.66 20.59
CA GLN A 136 -1.75 -12.21 21.71
C GLN A 136 -2.27 -12.71 23.06
N TYR A 137 -3.59 -12.71 23.26
CA TYR A 137 -4.24 -13.22 24.47
C TYR A 137 -4.01 -14.74 24.63
N LEU A 138 -4.18 -15.53 23.58
CA LEU A 138 -3.93 -16.98 23.60
C LEU A 138 -2.45 -17.31 23.80
N ARG A 139 -1.51 -16.55 23.20
CA ARG A 139 -0.07 -16.71 23.48
C ARG A 139 0.28 -16.45 24.94
N ARG A 140 -0.29 -15.40 25.57
CA ARG A 140 -0.05 -15.10 27.00
C ARG A 140 -0.63 -16.16 27.93
N ARG A 141 -1.70 -16.86 27.53
CA ARG A 141 -2.40 -17.85 28.38
C ARG A 141 -1.89 -19.29 28.21
N HIS A 142 -1.33 -19.67 27.05
CA HIS A 142 -1.04 -21.08 26.72
C HIS A 142 0.41 -21.40 26.28
N GLY A 143 1.36 -20.46 26.31
CA GLY A 143 2.79 -20.80 26.24
C GLY A 143 3.25 -21.59 25.00
N LEU A 144 2.61 -21.41 23.84
CA LEU A 144 2.97 -22.15 22.62
C LEU A 144 4.29 -21.62 22.01
N LEU A 145 5.37 -22.40 22.15
CA LEU A 145 6.63 -22.26 21.44
C LEU A 145 6.42 -22.51 19.94
N GLY A 146 6.85 -21.57 19.10
CA GLY A 146 6.80 -21.68 17.64
C GLY A 146 7.61 -22.87 17.12
N HIS A 147 7.04 -23.57 16.14
CA HIS A 147 7.63 -24.75 15.51
C HIS A 147 8.91 -24.41 14.73
N ARG A 148 9.89 -25.33 14.80
CA ARG A 148 11.20 -25.25 14.15
C ARG A 148 11.07 -25.45 12.63
N ALA A 149 11.61 -24.53 11.84
CA ALA A 149 11.90 -24.77 10.43
C ALA A 149 13.07 -25.77 10.30
N ARG A 150 12.91 -26.79 9.46
CA ARG A 150 13.99 -27.69 9.02
C ARG A 150 14.30 -27.35 7.56
N CYS A 151 15.52 -26.90 7.28
CA CYS A 151 16.05 -26.86 5.92
C CYS A 151 16.60 -28.24 5.56
N ALA A 152 16.20 -28.80 4.42
CA ALA A 152 16.91 -29.90 3.79
C ALA A 152 17.99 -29.30 2.86
N PRO A 153 19.24 -29.78 2.90
CA PRO A 153 20.26 -29.36 1.95
C PRO A 153 19.99 -29.98 0.56
N ALA A 154 20.33 -29.23 -0.48
CA ALA A 154 20.57 -29.76 -1.82
C ALA A 154 21.97 -30.40 -1.89
#